data_AF-A0A7S4N5Q4-F1
#
_entry.id   AF-A0A7S4N5Q4-F1
#
_cell.length_a   1.000
_cell.length_b   1.000
_cell.length_c   1.000
_cell.angle_alpha   90.00
_cell.angle_beta   90.00
_cell.angle_gamma   90.00
#
_symmetry.space_group_name_H-M   'P 1'
#
loop_
_entity.id
_entity.type
_entity.pdbx_description
1 polymer ?
#
loop_
_entity_poly.entity_id
_entity_poly.type
_entity_poly.pdbx_seq_one_letter_code
_entity_poly.pdbx_strand_id
1 'polypeptide(L)'
;ILFTYPLPFIGVRDGILDILMVPPEKQTSANLNVLTVVILVIISALAVHFDDLGMVNAIGGGSLGTLVVFVFPALMYHGYVKNLDYDATCEQKKEAMFAVGLMCVGIVVGSIGVWVAVSRTEFGID
;
A
#
# COMPACT_ATOMS: atom_id res chain seq x y z
N ILE A 1 6.82 -11.05 17.03
CA ILE A 1 5.72 -11.20 16.04
C ILE A 1 4.43 -11.77 16.63
N LEU A 2 4.43 -12.78 17.52
CA LEU A 2 3.19 -13.41 18.01
C LEU A 2 2.20 -12.41 18.64
N PHE A 3 2.67 -11.53 19.54
CA PHE A 3 1.84 -10.50 20.16
C PHE A 3 1.62 -9.26 19.29
N THR A 4 2.42 -9.09 18.24
CA THR A 4 2.34 -7.95 17.33
C THR A 4 1.35 -8.22 16.20
N TYR A 5 1.23 -9.47 15.74
CA TYR A 5 0.40 -9.90 14.60
C TYR A 5 -1.09 -9.50 14.69
N PRO A 6 -1.75 -9.51 15.86
CA PRO A 6 -3.15 -9.11 15.94
C PRO A 6 -3.42 -7.67 15.48
N LEU A 7 -2.50 -6.75 15.74
CA LEU A 7 -2.67 -5.33 15.39
C LEU A 7 -2.74 -5.07 13.87
N PRO A 8 -1.74 -5.44 13.05
CA PRO A 8 -1.82 -5.26 11.61
C PRO A 8 -2.93 -6.12 10.98
N PHE A 9 -3.25 -7.28 11.56
CA PHE A 9 -4.37 -8.10 11.08
C PHE A 9 -5.71 -7.38 11.23
N ILE A 10 -5.97 -6.77 12.40
CA ILE A 10 -7.17 -5.95 12.62
C ILE A 10 -7.16 -4.74 11.66
N GLY A 11 -6.01 -4.09 11.49
CA GLY A 11 -5.88 -2.96 10.55
C GLY A 11 -6.21 -3.33 9.11
N VAL A 12 -5.78 -4.50 8.62
CA VAL A 12 -6.13 -5.00 7.27
C VAL A 12 -7.62 -5.31 7.16
N ARG A 13 -8.20 -5.98 8.17
CA ARG A 13 -9.62 -6.31 8.20
C ARG A 13 -10.48 -5.04 8.14
N ASP A 14 -10.15 -4.06 8.96
CA ASP A 14 -10.89 -2.80 9.04
C ASP A 14 -10.69 -1.99 7.75
N GLY A 15 -9.48 -1.97 7.19
CA GLY A 15 -9.22 -1.36 5.88
C GLY A 15 -10.02 -1.98 4.73
N ILE A 16 -10.23 -3.30 4.72
CA ILE A 16 -11.10 -3.96 3.73
C ILE A 16 -12.56 -3.52 3.90
N LEU A 17 -13.05 -3.41 5.12
CA LEU A 17 -14.41 -2.95 5.40
C LEU A 17 -14.62 -1.50 4.94
N ASP A 18 -13.62 -0.65 5.15
CA ASP A 18 -13.63 0.75 4.70
C ASP A 18 -13.61 0.88 3.17
N ILE A 19 -12.76 0.11 2.49
CA ILE A 19 -12.71 0.07 1.01
C ILE A 19 -14.05 -0.41 0.44
N LEU A 20 -14.68 -1.40 1.07
CA LEU A 20 -15.99 -1.91 0.68
C LEU A 20 -17.16 -1.04 1.17
N MET A 21 -16.87 0.07 1.87
CA MET A 21 -17.85 1.01 2.43
C MET A 21 -18.96 0.28 3.22
N VAL A 22 -18.59 -0.75 3.99
CA VAL A 22 -19.57 -1.58 4.71
C VAL A 22 -20.11 -0.80 5.91
N PRO A 23 -21.42 -0.52 5.97
CA PRO A 23 -22.00 0.24 7.08
C PRO A 23 -21.83 -0.50 8.41
N PRO A 24 -21.69 0.23 9.54
CA PRO A 24 -21.41 -0.35 10.85
C PRO A 24 -22.49 -1.34 11.31
N GLU A 25 -23.74 -1.16 10.87
CA GLU A 25 -24.86 -2.06 11.13
C GLU A 25 -24.63 -3.48 10.59
N LYS A 26 -23.85 -3.62 9.51
CA LYS A 26 -23.50 -4.91 8.89
C LYS A 26 -22.20 -5.50 9.44
N GLN A 27 -21.45 -4.76 10.26
CA GLN A 27 -20.24 -5.21 10.92
C GLN A 27 -20.56 -6.03 12.19
N THR A 28 -21.47 -6.99 12.05
CA THR A 28 -21.85 -7.89 13.14
C THR A 28 -20.71 -8.87 13.45
N SER A 29 -20.65 -9.39 14.67
CA SER A 29 -19.61 -10.34 15.09
C SER A 29 -19.54 -11.58 14.18
N ALA A 30 -20.68 -12.04 13.66
CA ALA A 30 -20.72 -13.16 12.72
C ALA A 30 -20.03 -12.80 11.39
N ASN A 31 -20.35 -11.65 10.80
CA ASN A 31 -19.75 -11.21 9.53
C ASN A 31 -18.26 -10.92 9.67
N LEU A 32 -17.83 -10.34 10.80
CA LEU A 32 -16.43 -10.09 11.10
C LEU A 32 -15.63 -11.38 11.29
N ASN A 33 -16.23 -12.41 11.91
CA ASN A 33 -15.60 -13.73 12.06
C ASN A 33 -15.46 -14.43 10.70
N VAL A 34 -16.48 -14.35 9.84
CA VAL A 34 -16.41 -14.87 8.46
C VAL A 34 -15.29 -14.17 7.69
N LEU A 35 -15.25 -12.83 7.71
CA LEU A 35 -14.18 -12.06 7.06
C LEU A 35 -12.79 -12.44 7.60
N THR A 36 -12.67 -12.61 8.93
CA THR A 36 -11.44 -13.05 9.58
C THR A 36 -10.99 -14.41 9.05
N VAL A 37 -11.88 -15.39 8.99
CA VAL A 37 -11.57 -16.73 8.45
C VAL A 37 -11.16 -16.65 6.98
N VAL A 38 -11.86 -15.85 6.18
CA VAL A 38 -11.53 -15.65 4.76
C VAL A 38 -10.13 -15.06 4.60
N ILE A 39 -9.79 -13.99 5.33
CA ILE A 39 -8.46 -13.37 5.27
C ILE A 39 -7.39 -14.37 5.70
N LEU A 40 -7.62 -15.14 6.76
CA LEU A 40 -6.66 -16.17 7.22
C LEU A 40 -6.46 -17.26 6.18
N VAL A 41 -7.53 -17.77 5.55
CA VAL A 41 -7.43 -18.79 4.49
C VAL A 41 -6.63 -18.26 3.30
N ILE A 42 -6.86 -17.01 2.89
CA ILE A 42 -6.10 -16.38 1.80
C ILE A 42 -4.62 -16.26 2.17
N ILE A 43 -4.29 -15.75 3.36
CA ILE A 43 -2.90 -15.61 3.80
C ILE A 43 -2.23 -16.99 3.90
N SER A 44 -2.92 -18.01 4.41
CA SER A 44 -2.41 -19.38 4.46
C SER A 44 -2.20 -19.98 3.07
N ALA A 45 -3.10 -19.73 2.11
CA ALA A 45 -2.93 -20.17 0.74
C ALA A 45 -1.73 -19.49 0.04
N LEU A 46 -1.55 -18.18 0.29
CA LEU A 46 -0.39 -17.44 -0.21
C LEU A 46 0.91 -17.97 0.42
N ALA A 47 0.90 -18.29 1.71
CA ALA A 47 2.06 -18.86 2.40
C ALA A 47 2.48 -20.24 1.85
N VAL A 48 1.56 -21.02 1.27
CA VAL A 48 1.89 -22.29 0.61
C VAL A 48 2.58 -22.10 -0.74
N HIS A 49 2.38 -20.95 -1.39
CA HIS A 49 2.95 -20.67 -2.71
C HIS A 49 4.21 -19.79 -2.66
N PHE A 50 4.35 -18.96 -1.63
CA PHE A 50 5.43 -17.99 -1.48
C PHE A 50 6.26 -18.26 -0.22
N ASP A 51 7.31 -19.07 -0.38
CA ASP A 51 8.24 -19.40 0.71
C ASP A 51 9.30 -18.31 0.94
N ASP A 52 9.58 -17.47 -0.07
CA ASP A 52 10.56 -16.38 0.07
C ASP A 52 9.94 -15.13 0.71
N LEU A 53 10.22 -14.98 2.01
CA LEU A 53 9.83 -13.81 2.81
C LEU A 53 10.42 -12.49 2.30
N GLY A 54 11.62 -12.52 1.72
CA GLY A 54 12.28 -11.36 1.12
C GLY A 54 11.54 -10.86 -0.12
N MET A 55 11.12 -11.78 -0.99
CA MET A 55 10.30 -11.45 -2.17
C MET A 55 8.94 -10.88 -1.76
N VAL A 56 8.24 -11.53 -0.81
CA VAL A 56 6.95 -11.05 -0.30
C VAL A 56 7.08 -9.66 0.32
N ASN A 57 8.13 -9.42 1.10
CA ASN A 57 8.38 -8.12 1.71
C ASN A 57 8.74 -7.04 0.68
N ALA A 58 9.51 -7.37 -0.35
CA ALA A 58 9.86 -6.41 -1.40
C ALA A 58 8.65 -6.03 -2.25
N ILE A 59 7.88 -7.01 -2.72
CA ILE A 59 6.68 -6.75 -3.52
C ILE A 59 5.62 -6.05 -2.66
N GLY A 60 5.28 -6.61 -1.49
CA GLY A 60 4.27 -6.02 -0.62
C GLY A 60 4.72 -4.69 -0.02
N GLY A 61 5.78 -4.72 0.80
CA GLY A 61 6.26 -3.54 1.53
C GLY A 61 6.89 -2.48 0.63
N GLY A 62 7.70 -2.89 -0.34
CA GLY A 62 8.39 -1.96 -1.25
C GLY A 62 7.43 -1.23 -2.19
N SER A 63 6.50 -1.94 -2.83
CA SER A 63 5.55 -1.31 -3.75
C SER A 63 4.49 -0.48 -2.99
N LEU A 64 3.86 -1.04 -1.95
CA LEU A 64 2.85 -0.32 -1.16
C LEU A 64 3.47 0.86 -0.40
N GLY A 65 4.69 0.69 0.12
CA GLY A 65 5.44 1.77 0.76
C GLY A 65 5.76 2.90 -0.21
N THR A 66 6.17 2.58 -1.44
CA THR A 66 6.40 3.59 -2.49
C THR A 66 5.13 4.35 -2.83
N LEU A 67 4.00 3.65 -2.93
CA LEU A 67 2.70 4.29 -3.18
C LEU A 67 2.31 5.25 -2.05
N VAL A 68 2.43 4.83 -0.80
CA VAL A 68 2.04 5.63 0.36
C VAL A 68 2.96 6.84 0.56
N VAL A 69 4.26 6.69 0.36
CA VAL A 69 5.25 7.73 0.66
C VAL A 69 5.40 8.73 -0.49
N PHE A 70 5.36 8.28 -1.75
CA PHE A 70 5.65 9.14 -2.90
C PHE A 70 4.42 9.45 -3.77
N VAL A 71 3.53 8.47 -3.99
CA VAL A 71 2.43 8.64 -4.95
C VAL A 71 1.23 9.36 -4.33
N PHE A 72 0.70 8.86 -3.22
CA PHE A 72 -0.50 9.43 -2.60
C PHE A 72 -0.36 10.91 -2.20
N PRO A 73 0.71 11.36 -1.50
CA PRO A 73 0.82 12.77 -1.14
C PRO A 73 0.98 13.68 -2.38
N ALA A 74 1.71 13.24 -3.40
CA ALA A 74 1.87 14.01 -4.64
C ALA A 74 0.55 14.16 -5.40
N LEU A 75 -0.23 13.08 -5.53
CA LEU A 75 -1.55 13.12 -6.17
C LEU A 75 -2.55 13.94 -5.35
N MET A 76 -2.55 13.80 -4.03
CA MET A 76 -3.44 14.57 -3.15
C MET A 76 -3.16 16.07 -3.25
N TYR A 77 -1.88 16.47 -3.17
CA TYR A 77 -1.50 17.88 -3.29
C TYR A 77 -1.76 18.42 -4.70
N HIS A 78 -1.45 17.65 -5.74
CA HIS A 78 -1.76 18.04 -7.12
C HIS A 78 -3.28 18.22 -7.34
N GLY A 79 -4.10 17.29 -6.84
CA GLY A 79 -5.56 17.38 -6.90
C GLY A 79 -6.10 18.59 -6.13
N TYR A 80 -5.55 18.87 -4.95
CA TYR A 80 -5.91 20.05 -4.15
C TYR A 80 -5.61 21.36 -4.88
N VAL A 81 -4.39 21.52 -5.42
CA VAL A 81 -4.00 22.73 -6.16
C VAL A 81 -4.82 22.90 -7.45
N LYS A 82 -5.19 21.80 -8.12
CA LYS A 82 -6.08 21.85 -9.29
C LYS A 82 -7.49 22.32 -8.95
N ASN A 83 -8.03 21.94 -7.79
CA ASN A 83 -9.36 22.36 -7.34
C ASN A 83 -9.41 23.84 -6.89
N LEU A 84 -8.26 24.45 -6.59
CA LEU A 84 -8.10 25.86 -6.21
C LEU A 84 -8.01 26.83 -7.39
N ASP A 85 -8.27 26.37 -8.62
CA ASP A 85 -7.96 26.98 -9.94
C ASP A 85 -7.82 28.52 -10.02
N TYR A 86 -8.73 29.29 -9.40
CA TYR A 86 -8.76 30.76 -9.41
C TYR A 86 -7.92 31.45 -8.30
N ASP A 87 -7.72 30.81 -7.14
CA ASP A 87 -6.92 31.31 -6.00
C ASP A 87 -5.50 30.71 -5.95
N ALA A 88 -5.18 29.81 -6.88
CA ALA A 88 -3.89 29.13 -6.89
C ALA A 88 -2.77 30.06 -7.37
N THR A 89 -1.87 30.43 -6.45
CA THR A 89 -0.65 31.20 -6.76
C THR A 89 0.24 30.44 -7.74
N CYS A 90 0.95 31.16 -8.62
CA CYS A 90 1.86 30.58 -9.61
C CYS A 90 2.96 29.71 -8.96
N GLU A 91 3.33 30.01 -7.71
CA GLU A 91 4.23 29.20 -6.89
C GLU A 91 3.65 27.85 -6.49
N GLN A 92 2.39 27.79 -6.06
CA GLN A 92 1.71 26.53 -5.69
C GLN A 92 1.57 25.59 -6.90
N LYS A 93 1.35 26.14 -8.11
CA LYS A 93 1.33 25.34 -9.35
C LYS A 93 2.72 24.75 -9.64
N LYS A 94 3.80 25.49 -9.38
CA LYS A 94 5.19 24.98 -9.54
C LYS A 94 5.54 23.95 -8.47
N GLU A 95 5.14 24.17 -7.22
CA GLU A 95 5.31 23.20 -6.13
C GLU A 95 4.58 21.90 -6.45
N ALA A 96 3.36 21.96 -6.99
CA ALA A 96 2.60 20.78 -7.37
C ALA A 96 3.28 20.02 -8.51
N MET A 97 3.82 20.73 -9.50
CA MET A 97 4.60 20.12 -10.57
C MET A 97 5.89 19.48 -10.05
N PHE A 98 6.58 20.11 -9.09
CA PHE A 98 7.77 19.55 -8.45
C PHE A 98 7.43 18.30 -7.63
N ALA A 99 6.32 18.29 -6.91
CA ALA A 99 5.83 17.13 -6.16
C ALA A 99 5.53 15.93 -7.08
N VAL A 100 4.90 16.18 -8.24
CA VAL A 100 4.70 15.14 -9.27
C VAL A 100 6.04 14.67 -9.86
N GLY A 101 7.01 15.57 -10.03
CA GLY A 101 8.37 15.20 -10.43
C GLY A 101 9.05 14.25 -9.43
N LEU A 102 8.97 14.56 -8.13
CA LEU A 102 9.48 13.70 -7.05
C LEU A 102 8.76 12.35 -6.99
N MET A 103 7.46 12.32 -7.24
CA MET A 103 6.70 11.08 -7.37
C MET A 103 7.27 10.19 -8.47
N CYS A 104 7.55 10.72 -9.66
CA CYS A 104 8.15 9.94 -10.75
C CYS A 104 9.50 9.34 -10.36
N VAL A 105 10.36 10.13 -9.69
CA VAL A 105 11.65 9.64 -9.18
C VAL A 105 11.44 8.52 -8.14
N GLY A 106 10.53 8.73 -7.20
CA GLY A 106 10.18 7.74 -6.18
C GLY A 106 9.69 6.41 -6.77
N ILE A 107 8.86 6.46 -7.82
CA ILE A 107 8.40 5.26 -8.53
C ILE A 107 9.56 4.52 -9.20
N VAL A 108 10.49 5.23 -9.85
CA VAL A 108 11.65 4.61 -10.49
C VAL A 108 12.53 3.92 -9.44
N VAL A 109 12.86 4.61 -8.35
CA VAL A 109 13.69 4.05 -7.28
C VAL A 109 13.01 2.86 -6.61
N GLY A 110 11.71 2.97 -6.31
CA GLY A 110 10.91 1.88 -5.74
C GLY A 110 10.85 0.67 -6.65
N SER A 111 10.63 0.87 -7.96
CA SER A 111 10.58 -0.22 -8.95
C SER A 111 11.92 -0.92 -9.10
N ILE A 112 13.04 -0.18 -9.09
CA ILE A 112 14.39 -0.78 -9.09
C ILE A 112 14.59 -1.61 -7.83
N GLY A 113 14.20 -1.11 -6.66
CA GLY A 113 14.31 -1.84 -5.39
C GLY A 113 13.57 -3.18 -5.41
N VAL A 114 12.33 -3.19 -5.91
CA VAL A 114 11.54 -4.43 -6.06
C VAL A 114 12.17 -5.36 -7.09
N TRP A 115 12.61 -4.83 -8.23
CA TRP A 115 13.24 -5.63 -9.29
C TRP A 115 14.52 -6.31 -8.80
N VAL A 116 15.37 -5.60 -8.08
CA VAL A 116 16.59 -6.16 -7.48
C VAL A 116 16.24 -7.26 -6.49
N ALA A 117 15.25 -7.06 -5.63
CA ALA A 117 14.83 -8.07 -4.66
C ALA A 117 14.30 -9.34 -5.33
N VAL A 118 13.44 -9.19 -6.35
CA VAL A 118 12.91 -10.33 -7.12
C VAL A 118 14.03 -11.06 -7.87
N SER A 119 14.93 -10.33 -8.52
CA SER A 119 16.06 -10.95 -9.23
C SER A 119 16.99 -11.72 -8.28
N ARG A 120 17.20 -11.22 -7.05
CA ARG A 120 18.04 -11.92 -6.07
C ARG A 120 17.43 -13.26 -5.64
N THR A 121 16.11 -13.32 -5.52
CA THR A 121 15.35 -14.56 -5.27
C THR A 121 15.48 -15.56 -6.41
N GLU A 122 15.42 -15.12 -7.67
CA GLU A 122 15.51 -16.02 -8.83
C GLU A 122 16.93 -16.58 -9.05
N PHE A 123 17.97 -15.84 -8.69
CA PHE A 123 19.37 -16.24 -8.90
C PHE A 123 20.03 -16.95 -7.71
N GLY A 124 19.34 -17.09 -6.56
CA GLY A 124 19.81 -17.87 -5.41
C GLY A 124 21.14 -17.39 -4.81
N ILE A 125 21.43 -16.09 -4.89
CA ILE A 125 22.61 -15.49 -4.25
C ILE A 125 22.20 -14.98 -2.88
N ASP A 126 22.37 -15.87 -1.89
CA ASP A 126 22.24 -15.57 -0.46
C ASP A 126 23.23 -14.46 -0.05
#